data_AF-A0A429SGI3-F1
#
_entry.id   AF-A0A429SGI3-F1
#
_cell.length_a   1.000
_cell.length_b   1.000
_cell.length_c   1.000
_cell.angle_alpha   90.00
_cell.angle_beta   90.00
_cell.angle_gamma   90.00
#
_symmetry.space_group_name_H-M   'P 1'
#
loop_
_entity.id
_entity.type
_entity.pdbx_description
1 polymer ?
#
loop_
_entity_poly.entity_id
_entity_poly.type
_entity_poly.pdbx_seq_one_letter_code
_entity_poly.pdbx_strand_id
1 'polypeptide(L)'
;PRPLEGLLHGTYAHLALAGYWQRAALYGARGAWARHARIRAQVAAVLPELRTHPRLTIAGREFTDAMAEAERTMDELPPPGDRYAAARRAVDRARRTWYAQHPELAPHTQG
;
A
#
# COMPACT_ATOMS: atom_id res chain seq x y z
N PRO A 1 -13.99 11.29 6.38
CA PRO A 1 -12.91 11.18 5.37
C PRO A 1 -11.63 11.87 5.85
N ARG A 2 -10.45 11.23 5.76
CA ARG A 2 -9.18 11.91 6.07
C ARG A 2 -8.82 12.91 4.96
N PRO A 3 -8.21 14.06 5.27
CA PRO A 3 -7.69 14.97 4.25
C PRO A 3 -6.68 14.25 3.33
N LEU A 4 -6.67 14.60 2.04
CA LEU A 4 -5.77 14.02 1.03
C LEU A 4 -4.31 14.10 1.46
N GLU A 5 -3.88 15.23 2.02
CA GLU A 5 -2.53 15.43 2.54
C GLU A 5 -2.16 14.38 3.60
N GLY A 6 -3.08 14.05 4.51
CA GLY A 6 -2.87 13.00 5.50
C GLY A 6 -2.73 11.60 4.88
N LEU A 7 -3.43 11.34 3.77
CA LEU A 7 -3.29 10.08 3.02
C LEU A 7 -1.95 10.01 2.29
N LEU A 8 -1.49 11.11 1.69
CA LEU A 8 -0.18 11.19 1.05
C LEU A 8 0.95 10.95 2.05
N HIS A 9 0.98 11.69 3.16
CA HIS A 9 1.98 11.51 4.21
C HIS A 9 1.93 10.11 4.83
N GLY A 10 0.73 9.60 5.10
CA GLY A 10 0.56 8.26 5.66
C GLY A 10 1.07 7.16 4.72
N THR A 11 0.80 7.28 3.43
CA THR A 11 1.25 6.31 2.40
C THR A 11 2.76 6.36 2.24
N TYR A 12 3.35 7.56 2.19
CA TYR A 12 4.79 7.74 2.14
C TYR A 12 5.50 7.13 3.36
N ALA A 13 4.98 7.36 4.57
CA ALA A 13 5.52 6.77 5.79
C ALA A 13 5.45 5.23 5.78
N HIS A 14 4.33 4.66 5.31
CA HIS A 14 4.20 3.19 5.20
C HIS A 14 5.12 2.61 4.11
N LEU A 15 5.33 3.32 3.00
CA LEU A 15 6.28 2.92 1.97
C LEU A 15 7.72 2.87 2.54
N ALA A 16 8.12 3.88 3.31
CA ALA A 16 9.41 3.88 4.00
C ALA A 16 9.53 2.70 4.99
N LEU A 17 8.47 2.38 5.73
CA LEU A 17 8.44 1.21 6.62
C LEU A 17 8.52 -0.11 5.85
N ALA A 18 7.86 -0.24 4.70
CA ALA A 18 7.96 -1.43 3.85
C ALA A 18 9.42 -1.66 3.42
N GLY A 19 10.12 -0.61 2.96
CA GLY A 19 11.53 -0.69 2.59
C GLY A 19 12.45 -0.96 3.79
N TYR A 20 12.19 -0.35 4.95
CA TYR A 20 12.92 -0.65 6.19
C TYR A 20 12.82 -2.13 6.56
N TRP A 21 11.61 -2.70 6.56
CA TRP A 21 11.42 -4.10 6.90
C TRP A 21 12.00 -5.05 5.84
N GLN A 22 12.04 -4.66 4.57
CA GLN A 22 12.75 -5.43 3.54
C GLN A 22 14.23 -5.53 3.88
N ARG A 23 14.89 -4.40 4.12
CA ARG A 23 16.31 -4.36 4.51
C ARG A 23 16.57 -5.17 5.77
N ALA A 24 15.75 -4.99 6.81
CA ALA A 24 15.86 -5.78 8.03
C ALA A 24 15.72 -7.29 7.76
N ALA A 25 14.83 -7.70 6.86
CA ALA A 25 14.65 -9.10 6.48
C ALA A 25 15.84 -9.66 5.70
N LEU A 26 16.43 -8.87 4.81
CA LEU A 26 17.65 -9.23 4.07
C LEU A 26 18.84 -9.43 5.02
N TYR A 27 18.89 -8.70 6.15
CA TYR A 27 19.86 -8.92 7.23
C TYR A 27 19.43 -9.98 8.26
N GLY A 28 18.39 -10.78 7.99
CA GLY A 28 18.01 -11.93 8.81
C GLY A 28 17.11 -11.63 10.02
N ALA A 29 16.54 -10.43 10.13
CA ALA A 29 15.66 -10.09 11.24
C ALA A 29 14.38 -10.96 11.23
N ARG A 30 14.15 -11.70 12.33
CA ARG A 30 13.00 -12.61 12.47
C ARG A 30 11.67 -11.87 12.29
N GLY A 31 10.81 -12.43 11.45
CA GLY A 31 9.47 -11.90 11.17
C GLY A 31 9.44 -10.63 10.30
N ALA A 32 10.59 -10.08 9.89
CA ALA A 32 10.65 -8.88 9.07
C ALA A 32 9.98 -9.07 7.69
N TRP A 33 10.12 -10.25 7.07
CA TRP A 33 9.42 -10.56 5.82
C TRP A 33 7.90 -10.46 5.92
N ALA A 34 7.32 -10.88 7.05
CA ALA A 34 5.87 -10.79 7.26
C ALA A 34 5.43 -9.33 7.41
N ARG A 35 6.21 -8.51 8.12
CA ARG A 35 5.95 -7.06 8.27
C ARG A 35 6.08 -6.33 6.94
N HIS A 36 7.15 -6.57 6.19
CA HIS A 36 7.35 -6.03 4.85
C HIS A 36 6.17 -6.39 3.94
N ALA A 37 5.84 -7.68 3.81
CA ALA A 37 4.79 -8.14 2.92
C ALA A 37 3.43 -7.51 3.24
N ARG A 38 3.08 -7.40 4.53
CA ARG A 38 1.85 -6.74 4.99
C ARG A 38 1.81 -5.26 4.64
N ILE A 39 2.85 -4.51 5.01
CA ILE A 39 2.88 -3.05 4.83
C ILE A 39 2.95 -2.70 3.35
N ARG A 40 3.77 -3.41 2.57
CA ARG A 40 3.84 -3.27 1.11
C ARG A 40 2.47 -3.51 0.46
N ALA A 41 1.76 -4.56 0.88
CA ALA A 41 0.42 -4.86 0.34
C ALA A 41 -0.60 -3.76 0.65
N GLN A 42 -0.51 -3.12 1.82
CA GLN A 42 -1.35 -1.97 2.16
C GLN A 42 -1.04 -0.76 1.28
N VAL A 43 0.24 -0.45 1.05
CA VAL A 43 0.67 0.64 0.17
C VAL A 43 0.22 0.39 -1.26
N ALA A 44 0.46 -0.81 -1.79
CA ALA A 44 0.05 -1.20 -3.14
C ALA A 44 -1.47 -1.12 -3.36
N ALA A 45 -2.27 -1.34 -2.31
CA ALA A 45 -3.73 -1.21 -2.40
C ALA A 45 -4.20 0.26 -2.43
N VAL A 46 -3.43 1.20 -1.89
CA VAL A 46 -3.80 2.63 -1.79
C VAL A 46 -3.28 3.45 -2.97
N LEU A 47 -2.11 3.10 -3.51
CA LEU A 47 -1.45 3.86 -4.57
C LEU A 47 -2.31 4.12 -5.82
N PRO A 48 -3.07 3.16 -6.37
CA PRO A 48 -3.92 3.42 -7.54
C PRO A 48 -4.95 4.52 -7.30
N GLU A 49 -5.60 4.52 -6.14
CA GLU A 49 -6.61 5.51 -5.76
C GLU A 49 -5.99 6.90 -5.54
N LEU A 50 -4.79 6.97 -4.97
CA LEU A 50 -4.10 8.25 -4.81
C LEU A 50 -3.71 8.85 -6.16
N ARG A 51 -3.17 8.06 -7.08
CA ARG A 51 -2.70 8.51 -8.40
C ARG A 51 -3.82 9.08 -9.26
N THR A 52 -5.05 8.58 -9.11
CA THR A 52 -6.23 9.04 -9.88
C THR A 52 -6.97 10.18 -9.17
N HIS A 53 -6.53 10.60 -7.99
CA HIS A 53 -7.26 11.57 -7.19
C HIS A 53 -7.29 12.96 -7.86
N PRO A 54 -8.47 13.54 -8.15
CA PRO A 54 -8.61 14.73 -9.02
C PRO A 54 -8.00 16.00 -8.43
N ARG A 55 -7.80 16.05 -7.11
CA ARG A 55 -7.21 17.20 -6.40
C ARG A 55 -5.67 17.20 -6.39
N LEU A 56 -5.00 16.26 -7.05
CA LEU A 56 -3.54 16.27 -7.15
C LEU A 56 -3.06 17.43 -8.03
N THR A 57 -2.04 18.14 -7.54
CA THR A 57 -1.23 19.04 -8.36
C THR A 57 -0.30 18.23 -9.27
N ILE A 58 0.44 18.89 -10.17
CA ILE A 58 1.48 18.23 -10.98
C ILE A 58 2.52 17.54 -10.07
N ALA A 59 3.07 18.28 -9.10
CA ALA A 59 4.01 17.73 -8.13
C ALA A 59 3.40 16.59 -7.30
N GLY A 60 2.11 16.67 -6.96
CA GLY A 60 1.40 15.59 -6.28
C GLY A 60 1.34 14.30 -7.10
N ARG A 61 1.09 14.41 -8.42
CA ARG A 61 1.13 13.27 -9.34
C ARG A 61 2.52 12.66 -9.42
N GLU A 62 3.54 13.47 -9.69
CA GLU A 62 4.94 13.06 -9.74
C GLU A 62 5.38 12.34 -8.45
N PHE A 63 4.96 12.87 -7.30
CA PHE A 63 5.24 12.25 -6.01
C PHE A 63 4.56 10.87 -5.86
N THR A 64 3.28 10.76 -6.24
CA THR A 64 2.59 9.45 -6.22
C THR A 64 3.13 8.47 -7.26
N ASP A 65 3.64 8.96 -8.38
CA ASP A 65 4.34 8.17 -9.40
C ASP A 65 5.64 7.60 -8.83
N ALA A 66 6.46 8.43 -8.20
CA ALA A 66 7.69 8.02 -7.54
C ALA A 66 7.44 7.02 -6.41
N MET A 67 6.38 7.19 -5.61
CA MET A 67 6.00 6.22 -4.59
C MET A 67 5.61 4.86 -5.18
N ALA A 68 4.87 4.86 -6.30
CA ALA A 68 4.49 3.63 -6.98
C ALA A 68 5.68 2.94 -7.63
N GLU A 69 6.63 3.70 -8.16
CA GLU A 69 7.89 3.14 -8.66
C GLU A 69 8.69 2.50 -7.52
N ALA A 70 8.88 3.19 -6.40
CA ALA A 70 9.62 2.65 -5.26
C ALA A 70 8.94 1.45 -4.60
N GLU A 71 7.62 1.31 -4.71
CA GLU A 71 6.92 0.08 -4.29
C GLU A 71 7.22 -1.09 -5.25
N ARG A 72 7.26 -0.83 -6.56
CA ARG A 72 7.60 -1.84 -7.58
C ARG A 72 9.04 -2.31 -7.51
N THR A 73 10.00 -1.42 -7.23
CA THR A 73 11.41 -1.83 -7.11
C THR A 73 11.64 -2.84 -5.98
N MET A 74 10.72 -2.93 -5.01
CA MET A 74 10.78 -3.98 -3.98
C MET A 74 10.59 -5.40 -4.54
N ASP A 75 10.13 -5.56 -5.79
CA ASP A 75 10.08 -6.85 -6.49
C ASP A 75 11.46 -7.38 -6.91
N GLU A 76 12.50 -6.55 -6.90
CA GLU A 76 13.88 -6.99 -7.19
C GLU A 76 14.40 -7.99 -6.15
N LEU A 77 13.98 -7.83 -4.89
CA LEU A 77 14.34 -8.69 -3.76
C LEU A 77 13.09 -9.11 -2.99
N PRO A 78 12.27 -10.01 -3.56
CA PRO A 78 10.95 -10.29 -3.04
C PRO A 78 11.00 -11.14 -1.76
N PRO A 79 9.95 -11.10 -0.92
CA PRO A 79 9.80 -12.04 0.17
C PRO A 79 9.82 -13.49 -0.33
N PRO A 80 10.41 -14.42 0.42
CA PRO A 80 10.42 -15.81 0.00
C PRO A 80 8.98 -16.38 -0.05
N GLY A 81 8.73 -17.27 -1.01
CA GLY A 81 7.45 -17.97 -1.16
C GLY A 81 6.28 -17.04 -1.51
N ASP A 82 5.08 -17.38 -1.03
CA ASP A 82 3.82 -16.71 -1.39
C ASP A 82 3.44 -15.54 -0.45
N ARG A 83 4.35 -15.10 0.42
CA ARG A 83 4.06 -14.17 1.52
C ARG A 83 3.43 -12.85 1.06
N TYR A 84 3.94 -12.27 -0.03
CA TYR A 84 3.37 -11.02 -0.55
C TYR A 84 1.97 -11.23 -1.15
N ALA A 85 1.78 -12.30 -1.93
CA ALA A 85 0.48 -12.65 -2.47
C ALA A 85 -0.55 -12.94 -1.36
N ALA A 86 -0.14 -13.66 -0.31
CA ALA A 86 -0.96 -13.92 0.87
C ALA A 86 -1.35 -12.63 1.61
N ALA A 87 -0.41 -11.69 1.76
CA ALA A 87 -0.65 -10.38 2.35
C ALA A 87 -1.65 -9.55 1.52
N ARG A 88 -1.51 -9.52 0.19
CA ARG A 88 -2.48 -8.86 -0.70
C ARG A 88 -3.87 -9.43 -0.56
N ARG A 89 -4.02 -10.76 -0.58
CA ARG A 89 -5.31 -11.43 -0.35
C ARG A 89 -5.91 -11.08 1.02
N ALA A 90 -5.07 -10.93 2.05
CA ALA A 90 -5.53 -10.53 3.38
C ALA A 90 -6.04 -9.07 3.42
N VAL A 91 -5.33 -8.14 2.77
CA VAL A 91 -5.78 -6.74 2.62
C VAL A 91 -7.09 -6.66 1.86
N ASP A 92 -7.24 -7.40 0.76
CA ASP A 92 -8.48 -7.43 -0.02
C ASP A 92 -9.66 -8.01 0.78
N ARG A 93 -9.43 -9.08 1.55
CA ARG A 93 -10.46 -9.62 2.45
C ARG A 93 -10.87 -8.60 3.51
N ALA A 94 -9.91 -7.96 4.17
CA ALA A 94 -10.19 -6.94 5.18
C ALA A 94 -10.98 -5.76 4.60
N ARG A 95 -10.62 -5.31 3.39
CA ARG A 95 -11.35 -4.25 2.66
C ARG A 95 -12.79 -4.67 2.37
N ARG A 96 -13.02 -5.88 1.85
CA ARG A 96 -14.38 -6.40 1.60
C ARG A 96 -15.21 -6.52 2.87
N THR A 97 -14.63 -7.05 3.95
CA THR A 97 -15.29 -7.14 5.26
C THR A 97 -15.68 -5.77 5.78
N TRP A 98 -14.79 -4.77 5.64
CA TRP A 98 -15.09 -3.40 6.05
C TRP A 98 -16.25 -2.81 5.25
N TYR A 99 -16.26 -2.93 3.91
CA TYR A 99 -17.40 -2.46 3.11
C TYR A 99 -18.71 -3.18 3.42
N ALA A 100 -18.67 -4.48 3.73
CA ALA A 100 -19.86 -5.22 4.14
C ALA A 100 -20.43 -4.73 5.49
N GLN A 101 -19.57 -4.22 6.38
CA GLN A 101 -19.97 -3.60 7.65
C GLN A 101 -20.36 -2.13 7.50
N HIS A 102 -19.94 -1.48 6.41
CA HIS A 102 -20.16 -0.07 6.10
C HIS A 102 -20.79 0.10 4.70
N PRO A 103 -22.02 -0.41 4.48
CA PRO A 103 -22.67 -0.35 3.18
C PRO A 103 -22.89 1.09 2.68
N GLU A 104 -22.99 2.06 3.59
CA GLU A 104 -23.09 3.50 3.28
C GLU A 104 -21.83 4.07 2.61
N LEU A 105 -20.69 3.39 2.76
CA LEU A 105 -19.41 3.75 2.17
C LEU A 105 -19.06 2.87 0.96
N ALA A 106 -19.90 1.87 0.65
CA ALA A 106 -19.70 1.04 -0.53
C ALA A 106 -19.67 1.96 -1.77
N PRO A 107 -18.65 1.84 -2.62
CA PRO A 107 -18.58 2.66 -3.82
C PRO A 107 -19.86 2.44 -4.59
N HIS A 108 -20.54 3.55 -4.89
CA HIS A 108 -21.72 3.57 -5.72
C HIS A 108 -21.20 3.12 -7.09
N THR A 109 -21.28 1.82 -7.34
CA THR A 109 -20.75 1.22 -8.56
C THR A 109 -21.79 1.48 -9.63
N GLN A 110 -21.97 2.74 -10.03
CA GLN A 110 -22.82 3.16 -11.13
C GLN A 110 -22.15 4.31 -11.89
N GLY A 111 -21.81 4.03 -13.15
CA GLY A 111 -21.18 4.94 -14.10
C GLY A 111 -20.25 4.16 -15.03
#